data_AF-A0A661V303-F1
#
_entry.id   AF-A0A661V303-F1
#
_cell.length_a   1.000
_cell.length_b   1.000
_cell.length_c   1.000
_cell.angle_alpha   90.00
_cell.angle_beta   90.00
_cell.angle_gamma   90.00
#
_symmetry.space_group_name_H-M   'P 1'
#
loop_
_entity.id
_entity.type
_entity.pdbx_description
1 polymer ?
#
loop_
_entity_poly.entity_id
_entity_poly.type
_entity_poly.pdbx_seq_one_letter_code
_entity_poly.pdbx_strand_id
1 'polypeptide(L)'
;MNEERLVEALTIHTEELIGQPKDSSPLALTKEERGQLAPLFQLAEQLHQYMYPVQPSADFVRSLGQELTDNARRQVALSRRLRRAVLIGAAALGSLLSIASVVGAIVFVIVRLRTRSRPVEASVS
;
A
#
# COMPACT_ATOMS: atom_id res chain seq x y z
N MET A 1 1.49 30.50 -1.57
CA MET A 1 0.96 29.86 -2.79
C MET A 1 1.36 28.40 -2.73
N ASN A 2 0.45 27.46 -2.98
CA ASN A 2 0.78 26.04 -2.90
C ASN A 2 0.97 25.49 -4.33
N GLU A 3 2.23 25.36 -4.74
CA GLU A 3 2.60 24.88 -6.08
C GLU A 3 2.08 23.47 -6.35
N GLU A 4 1.99 22.61 -5.33
CA GLU A 4 1.44 21.26 -5.46
C GLU A 4 -0.02 21.29 -5.92
N ARG A 5 -0.82 22.25 -5.42
CA ARG A 5 -2.24 22.40 -5.81
C ARG A 5 -2.39 22.89 -7.25
N LEU A 6 -1.47 23.72 -7.72
CA LEU A 6 -1.48 24.21 -9.11
C LEU A 6 -1.11 23.09 -10.08
N VAL A 7 -0.10 22.27 -9.73
CA VAL A 7 0.30 21.09 -10.51
C VAL A 7 -0.82 20.06 -10.54
N GLU A 8 -1.48 19.82 -9.40
CA GLU A 8 -2.62 18.92 -9.31
C GLU A 8 -3.79 19.39 -10.20
N ALA A 9 -4.11 20.68 -10.17
CA ALA A 9 -5.16 21.25 -11.03
C ALA A 9 -4.83 21.14 -12.53
N LEU A 10 -3.57 21.34 -12.92
CA LEU A 10 -3.11 21.13 -14.30
C LEU A 10 -3.19 19.66 -14.70
N THR A 11 -2.82 18.75 -13.81
CA THR A 11 -2.87 17.30 -14.05
C THR A 11 -4.31 16.83 -14.25
N ILE A 12 -5.23 17.28 -13.40
CA ILE A 12 -6.66 16.96 -13.53
C ILE A 12 -7.20 17.47 -14.88
N HIS A 13 -6.86 18.70 -15.26
CA HIS A 13 -7.34 19.28 -16.52
C HIS A 13 -6.81 18.54 -17.76
N THR A 14 -5.53 18.13 -17.76
CA THR A 14 -4.96 17.37 -18.88
C THR A 14 -5.49 15.94 -18.95
N GLU A 15 -5.77 15.30 -17.81
CA GLU A 15 -6.44 13.99 -17.73
C GLU A 15 -7.88 14.05 -18.28
N GLU A 16 -8.60 15.13 -17.98
CA GLU A 16 -9.93 15.39 -18.55
C GLU A 16 -9.87 15.56 -20.07
N LEU A 17 -8.88 16.31 -20.58
CA LEU A 17 -8.66 16.50 -22.02
C LEU A 17 -8.40 15.18 -22.77
N ILE A 18 -7.67 14.23 -22.17
CA ILE A 18 -7.42 12.91 -22.78
C ILE A 18 -8.56 11.90 -22.58
N GLY A 19 -9.68 12.31 -21.97
CA GLY A 19 -10.86 11.48 -21.76
C GLY A 19 -10.67 10.39 -20.70
N GLN A 20 -9.74 10.57 -19.76
CA GLN A 20 -9.55 9.63 -18.66
C GLN A 20 -10.58 9.91 -17.55
N PRO A 21 -11.52 9.00 -17.24
CA PRO A 21 -12.45 9.20 -16.16
C PRO A 21 -11.71 9.04 -14.83
N LYS A 22 -11.46 10.14 -14.13
CA LYS A 22 -11.06 10.13 -12.73
C LYS A 22 -12.29 10.40 -11.86
N ASP A 23 -12.29 9.82 -10.66
CA ASP A 23 -13.15 10.21 -9.54
C ASP A 23 -12.73 11.61 -9.04
N SER A 24 -12.72 12.61 -9.93
CA SER A 24 -12.23 13.95 -9.65
C SER A 24 -13.30 14.73 -8.92
N SER A 25 -13.19 14.82 -7.60
CA SER A 25 -13.73 15.97 -6.89
C SER A 25 -13.08 17.22 -7.48
N PRO A 26 -13.86 18.23 -7.94
CA PRO A 26 -13.30 19.45 -8.50
C PRO A 26 -12.36 20.08 -7.47
N LEU A 27 -11.08 20.23 -7.82
CA LEU A 27 -10.15 20.97 -6.97
C LEU A 27 -10.68 22.42 -6.88
N ALA A 28 -11.12 22.83 -5.69
CA ALA A 28 -11.62 24.18 -5.47
C ALA A 28 -10.46 25.18 -5.52
N LEU A 29 -10.22 25.74 -6.70
CA LEU A 29 -9.27 26.82 -6.95
C LEU A 29 -9.87 28.16 -6.56
N THR A 30 -9.06 29.03 -5.96
CA THR A 30 -9.41 30.44 -5.79
C THR A 30 -9.44 31.18 -7.12
N LYS A 31 -10.06 32.36 -7.17
CA LYS A 31 -10.18 33.16 -8.40
C LYS A 31 -8.81 33.61 -8.91
N GLU A 32 -7.90 33.90 -7.98
CA GLU A 32 -6.52 34.30 -8.23
C GLU A 32 -5.70 33.15 -8.83
N GLU A 33 -5.79 31.95 -8.23
CA GLU A 33 -5.12 30.74 -8.75
C GLU A 33 -5.64 30.36 -10.14
N ARG A 34 -6.96 30.47 -10.35
CA ARG A 34 -7.56 30.22 -11.67
C ARG A 34 -7.10 31.21 -12.72
N GLY A 35 -6.95 32.49 -12.35
CA GLY A 35 -6.42 33.52 -13.25
C GLY A 35 -4.98 33.26 -13.68
N GLN A 36 -4.15 32.72 -12.78
CA GLN A 36 -2.75 32.37 -13.09
C GLN A 36 -2.63 31.12 -13.96
N LEU A 37 -3.52 30.13 -13.77
CA LEU A 37 -3.51 28.89 -14.57
C LEU A 37 -4.21 29.02 -15.93
N ALA A 38 -5.02 30.05 -16.15
CA ALA A 38 -5.79 30.23 -17.38
C ALA A 38 -4.95 30.14 -18.67
N PRO A 39 -3.75 30.75 -18.78
CA PRO A 39 -2.91 30.61 -19.97
C PRO A 39 -2.40 29.18 -20.19
N LEU A 40 -2.14 28.43 -19.11
CA LEU A 40 -1.66 27.05 -19.19
C LEU A 40 -2.78 26.08 -19.59
N PHE A 41 -4.00 26.29 -19.10
CA PHE A 41 -5.18 25.55 -19.56
C PHE A 41 -5.43 25.81 -21.06
N GLN A 42 -5.37 27.07 -21.50
CA GLN A 42 -5.51 27.41 -22.92
C GLN A 42 -4.42 26.75 -23.78
N LEU A 43 -3.17 26.75 -23.32
CA LEU A 43 -2.08 26.08 -24.03
C LEU A 43 -2.31 24.56 -24.13
N ALA A 44 -2.76 23.92 -23.05
CA ALA A 44 -3.06 22.49 -23.02
C ALA A 44 -4.20 22.14 -23.99
N GLU A 45 -5.27 22.94 -24.02
CA GLU A 45 -6.37 22.80 -24.98
C GLU A 45 -5.90 22.97 -26.43
N GLN A 46 -5.10 24.00 -26.71
CA GLN A 46 -4.55 24.23 -28.05
C GLN A 46 -3.68 23.05 -28.48
N LEU A 47 -2.77 22.61 -27.61
CA LEU A 47 -1.89 21.48 -27.90
C LEU A 47 -2.71 20.21 -28.15
N HIS A 48 -3.73 19.96 -27.34
CA HIS A 48 -4.65 18.84 -27.53
C HIS A 48 -5.39 18.90 -28.88
N GLN A 49 -5.84 20.09 -29.30
CA GLN A 49 -6.50 20.28 -30.60
C GLN A 49 -5.58 20.06 -31.80
N TYR A 50 -4.30 20.44 -31.69
CA TYR A 50 -3.34 20.31 -32.79
C TYR A 50 -2.60 18.96 -32.81
N MET A 51 -2.58 18.23 -31.70
CA MET A 51 -1.98 16.91 -31.65
C MET A 51 -2.94 15.85 -32.18
N TYR A 52 -2.54 15.19 -33.27
CA TYR A 52 -3.28 14.04 -33.75
C TYR A 52 -3.08 12.85 -32.80
N PRO A 53 -4.16 12.14 -32.42
CA PRO A 53 -4.03 10.93 -31.63
C PRO A 53 -3.24 9.89 -32.42
N VAL A 54 -2.11 9.47 -31.86
CA VAL A 54 -1.27 8.43 -32.46
C VAL A 54 -1.91 7.08 -32.16
N GLN A 55 -2.41 6.41 -33.19
CA GLN A 55 -2.87 5.03 -33.02
C GLN A 55 -1.66 4.10 -32.87
N PRO A 56 -1.59 3.31 -31.78
CA PRO A 56 -0.52 2.33 -31.63
C PRO A 56 -0.63 1.24 -32.71
N SER A 57 0.49 0.66 -33.11
CA SER A 57 0.49 -0.47 -34.04
C SER A 57 -0.20 -1.70 -33.42
N ALA A 58 -0.83 -2.51 -34.25
CA ALA A 58 -1.50 -3.74 -33.79
C ALA A 58 -0.53 -4.70 -33.07
N ASP A 59 0.73 -4.76 -33.52
CA ASP A 59 1.76 -5.59 -32.90
C ASP A 59 2.15 -5.07 -31.51
N PHE A 60 2.25 -3.74 -31.33
CA PHE A 60 2.49 -3.14 -30.01
C PHE A 60 1.36 -3.46 -29.04
N VAL A 61 0.10 -3.30 -29.47
CA VAL A 61 -1.06 -3.61 -28.62
C VAL A 61 -1.05 -5.08 -28.21
N ARG A 62 -0.73 -5.98 -29.15
CA ARG A 62 -0.64 -7.42 -28.88
C ARG A 62 0.49 -7.75 -27.90
N SER A 63 1.69 -7.22 -28.12
CA SER A 63 2.85 -7.49 -27.24
C SER A 63 2.62 -6.94 -25.84
N LEU A 64 2.10 -5.72 -25.73
CA LEU A 64 1.79 -5.10 -24.44
C LEU A 64 0.71 -5.89 -23.69
N GLY A 65 -0.34 -6.33 -24.39
CA GLY A 65 -1.39 -7.16 -23.78
C GLY A 65 -0.85 -8.48 -23.21
N GLN A 66 0.07 -9.14 -23.93
CA GLN A 66 0.74 -10.35 -23.45
C GLN A 66 1.62 -10.05 -22.23
N GLU A 67 2.45 -9.01 -22.29
CA GLU A 67 3.35 -8.64 -21.20
C GLU A 67 2.59 -8.28 -19.91
N LEU A 68 1.51 -7.50 -20.03
CA LEU A 68 0.65 -7.14 -18.90
C LEU A 68 -0.03 -8.36 -18.30
N THR A 69 -0.52 -9.28 -19.13
CA THR A 69 -1.15 -10.53 -18.68
C THR A 69 -0.14 -11.41 -17.93
N ASP A 70 1.07 -11.56 -18.47
CA ASP A 70 2.12 -12.37 -17.85
C ASP A 70 2.63 -11.75 -16.55
N ASN A 71 2.73 -10.42 -16.48
CA ASN A 71 3.06 -9.70 -15.25
C ASN A 71 1.97 -9.87 -14.19
N ALA A 72 0.69 -9.73 -14.56
CA ALA A 72 -0.42 -9.95 -13.64
C ALA A 72 -0.41 -11.40 -13.09
N ARG A 73 -0.22 -12.39 -13.95
CA ARG A 73 -0.09 -13.81 -13.55
C ARG A 73 1.09 -14.02 -12.58
N ARG A 74 2.24 -13.42 -12.87
CA ARG A 74 3.42 -13.49 -12.00
C ARG A 74 3.15 -12.87 -10.63
N GLN A 75 2.52 -11.70 -10.55
CA GLN A 75 2.16 -11.07 -9.28
C GLN A 75 1.17 -11.91 -8.46
N VAL A 76 0.15 -12.48 -9.11
CA VAL A 76 -0.79 -13.39 -8.45
C VAL A 76 -0.08 -14.64 -7.93
N ALA A 77 0.85 -15.20 -8.69
CA ALA A 77 1.64 -16.35 -8.24
C ALA A 77 2.53 -16.00 -7.03
N LEU A 78 3.20 -14.86 -7.05
CA LEU A 78 4.05 -14.40 -5.94
C LEU A 78 3.24 -14.12 -4.67
N SER A 79 2.13 -13.40 -4.78
CA SER A 79 1.25 -13.11 -3.63
C SER A 79 0.70 -14.40 -3.00
N ARG A 80 0.33 -15.40 -3.82
CA ARG A 80 -0.07 -16.73 -3.33
C ARG A 80 1.06 -17.44 -2.59
N ARG A 81 2.29 -17.39 -3.10
CA ARG A 81 3.48 -17.98 -2.45
C ARG A 81 3.76 -17.31 -1.11
N LEU A 82 3.73 -15.97 -1.05
CA LEU A 82 3.92 -15.22 0.18
C LEU A 82 2.84 -15.51 1.21
N ARG A 83 1.56 -15.54 0.82
CA ARG A 83 0.46 -15.92 1.72
C ARG A 83 0.66 -17.31 2.31
N ARG A 84 1.08 -18.29 1.50
CA ARG A 84 1.39 -19.64 2.00
C ARG A 84 2.56 -19.63 2.98
N ALA A 85 3.65 -18.92 2.66
CA ALA A 85 4.80 -18.81 3.56
C ALA A 85 4.43 -18.15 4.90
N VAL A 86 3.63 -17.08 4.87
CA VAL A 86 3.13 -16.42 6.08
C VAL A 86 2.23 -17.34 6.89
N LEU A 87 1.30 -18.06 6.26
CA LEU A 87 0.43 -19.02 6.97
C LEU A 87 1.24 -20.13 7.64
N ILE A 88 2.24 -20.68 6.96
CA ILE A 88 3.12 -21.71 7.51
C ILE A 88 3.95 -21.13 8.68
N GLY A 89 4.53 -19.95 8.49
CA GLY A 89 5.31 -19.27 9.53
C GLY A 89 4.47 -18.93 10.77
N ALA A 90 3.26 -18.42 10.58
CA ALA A 90 2.33 -18.12 11.67
C ALA A 90 1.93 -19.38 12.46
N ALA A 91 1.64 -20.49 11.76
CA ALA A 91 1.32 -21.75 12.42
C ALA A 91 2.50 -22.30 13.25
N ALA A 92 3.72 -22.25 12.70
CA ALA A 92 4.91 -22.70 13.40
C ALA A 92 5.21 -21.85 14.65
N LEU A 93 5.16 -20.52 14.53
CA LEU A 93 5.34 -19.60 15.66
C LEU A 93 4.27 -19.79 16.74
N GLY A 94 3.01 -19.95 16.34
CA GLY A 94 1.90 -20.23 17.26
C GLY A 94 2.10 -21.51 18.07
N SER A 95 2.58 -22.58 17.42
CA SER A 95 2.88 -23.85 18.12
C SER A 95 4.03 -23.71 19.12
N LEU A 96 5.11 -23.00 18.75
CA LEU A 96 6.28 -22.81 19.59
C LEU A 96 5.94 -21.96 20.83
N LEU A 97 5.17 -20.88 20.64
CA LEU A 97 4.66 -20.05 21.73
C LEU A 97 3.76 -20.83 22.69
N SER A 98 2.90 -21.71 22.17
CA SER A 98 2.01 -22.54 22.99
C SER A 98 2.80 -23.52 23.86
N ILE A 99 3.77 -24.23 23.29
CA ILE A 99 4.64 -25.16 24.03
C ILE A 99 5.47 -24.42 25.08
N ALA A 100 6.11 -23.30 24.69
CA ALA A 100 6.90 -22.49 25.61
C ALA A 100 6.07 -21.92 26.77
N SER A 101 4.82 -21.53 26.51
CA SER A 101 3.89 -21.06 27.54
C SER A 101 3.55 -22.14 28.56
N VAL A 102 3.25 -23.36 28.10
CA VAL A 102 2.96 -24.49 29.00
C VAL A 102 4.17 -24.83 29.87
N VAL A 103 5.36 -24.95 29.26
CA VAL A 103 6.59 -25.23 29.99
C VAL A 103 6.91 -24.13 31.00
N GLY A 104 6.79 -22.86 30.59
CA GLY A 104 6.98 -21.71 31.47
C GLY A 104 6.00 -21.69 32.65
N ALA A 105 4.73 -22.00 32.42
CA ALA A 105 3.71 -22.08 33.47
C ALA A 105 4.03 -23.19 34.50
N ILE A 106 4.45 -24.36 34.04
CA ILE A 106 4.86 -25.48 34.92
C ILE A 106 6.05 -25.07 35.79
N VAL A 107 7.10 -24.53 35.18
CA VAL A 107 8.30 -24.06 35.91
C VAL A 107 7.93 -22.99 36.92
N PHE A 108 7.09 -22.02 36.53
CA PHE A 108 6.63 -20.96 37.42
C PHE A 108 5.88 -21.52 38.65
N VAL A 109 4.98 -22.49 38.47
CA VAL A 109 4.26 -23.12 39.58
C VAL A 109 5.22 -23.85 40.52
N ILE A 110 6.18 -24.61 39.98
CA ILE A 110 7.16 -25.34 40.80
C ILE A 110 8.04 -24.37 41.61
N VAL A 111 8.54 -23.31 40.98
CA VAL A 111 9.34 -22.28 41.66
C VAL A 111 8.51 -21.58 42.73
N ARG A 112 7.26 -21.21 42.43
CA ARG A 112 6.36 -20.52 43.37
C ARG A 112 5.96 -21.39 44.57
N LEU A 113 5.83 -22.70 44.37
CA LEU A 113 5.59 -23.63 45.47
C LEU A 113 6.84 -23.77 46.35
N ARG A 114 8.04 -23.89 45.75
CA ARG A 114 9.30 -23.95 46.51
C ARG A 114 9.60 -22.69 47.32
N THR A 115 9.28 -21.50 46.81
CA THR A 115 9.49 -20.24 47.55
C THR A 115 8.49 -20.07 48.69
N ARG A 116 7.26 -20.60 48.57
CA ARG A 116 6.29 -20.66 49.68
C ARG A 116 6.65 -21.70 50.75
N SER A 117 7.36 -22.76 50.37
CA SER A 117 7.84 -23.79 51.30
C SER A 117 9.17 -23.46 51.97
N ARG A 118 9.66 -22.21 51.88
CA ARG A 118 10.65 -21.69 52.84
C ARG A 118 9.89 -20.95 53.94
N PRO A 119 9.55 -21.62 55.06
CA PRO A 119 9.22 -20.88 56.27
C PRO A 119 10.43 -19.99 56.58
N VAL A 120 10.14 -18.72 56.82
CA VAL A 120 11.05 -17.81 57.49
C VAL A 120 11.37 -18.47 58.84
N GLU A 121 12.56 -19.04 58.95
CA GLU A 121 13.16 -19.38 60.24
C GLU A 121 13.51 -18.04 60.91
N ALA A 122 12.50 -17.45 61.54
CA ALA A 122 12.66 -16.38 62.50
C ALA A 122 12.73 -16.99 63.91
N SER A 123 13.57 -16.37 64.75
CA SER A 123 13.75 -16.55 66.20
C SER A 123 14.70 -17.72 66.57
N VAL A 124 15.71 -17.61 67.45
CA VAL A 124 15.99 -16.71 68.60
C VAL A 124 17.51 -16.70 68.88
N SER A 125 18.09 -15.54 69.19
CA SER A 125 19.15 -15.38 70.20
C SER A 125 19.04 -13.99 70.81
#